data_AF-A0A2W4J834-F1
#
_entry.id   AF-A0A2W4J834-F1
#
_cell.length_a   1.000
_cell.length_b   1.000
_cell.length_c   1.000
_cell.angle_alpha   90.00
_cell.angle_beta   90.00
_cell.angle_gamma   90.00
#
_symmetry.space_group_name_H-M   'P 1'
#
loop_
_entity.id
_entity.type
_entity.pdbx_description
1 polymer ?
#
loop_
_entity_poly.entity_id
_entity_poly.type
_entity_poly.pdbx_seq_one_letter_code
_entity_poly.pdbx_strand_id
1 'polypeptide(L)'
;MGHTHLPKPDASTTWESSWPTAIAQTVAPLQRGRADPTHRLVESAAHSGLPGVWRTSLTDDGPVSMLLTQDDVHTLTCRAWGPGARRAVEN
;
A
#
# COMPACT_ATOMS: atom_id res chain seq x y z
N MET A 1 0.31 -24.30 -6.19
CA MET A 1 0.52 -23.06 -5.41
C MET A 1 -0.16 -21.93 -6.18
N GLY A 2 -1.32 -21.47 -5.73
CA GLY A 2 -2.06 -20.44 -6.45
C GLY A 2 -1.37 -19.10 -6.28
N HIS A 3 -0.80 -18.58 -7.37
CA HIS A 3 -0.53 -17.16 -7.55
C HIS A 3 -1.80 -16.37 -7.20
N THR A 4 -1.83 -15.74 -6.02
CA THR A 4 -2.90 -14.81 -5.64
C THR A 4 -2.83 -13.62 -6.59
N HIS A 5 -3.62 -13.67 -7.67
CA HIS A 5 -3.76 -12.52 -8.55
C HIS A 5 -4.51 -11.43 -7.78
N LEU A 6 -3.82 -10.35 -7.47
CA LEU A 6 -4.47 -9.17 -6.89
C LEU A 6 -5.52 -8.66 -7.89
N PRO A 7 -6.73 -8.31 -7.44
CA PRO A 7 -7.72 -7.71 -8.33
C PRO A 7 -7.15 -6.44 -8.97
N LYS A 8 -7.58 -6.14 -10.20
CA LYS A 8 -7.18 -4.90 -10.88
C LYS A 8 -7.49 -3.70 -9.96
N PRO A 9 -6.53 -2.80 -9.70
CA PRO A 9 -6.77 -1.58 -8.94
C PRO A 9 -7.63 -0.59 -9.74
N ASP A 10 -8.46 0.16 -9.02
CA ASP A 10 -9.24 1.27 -9.59
C ASP A 10 -8.36 2.47 -9.90
N ALA A 11 -7.31 2.67 -9.09
CA ALA A 11 -6.28 3.67 -9.33
C ALA A 11 -4.93 3.19 -8.76
N SER A 12 -3.83 3.63 -9.37
CA SER A 12 -2.48 3.35 -8.88
C SER A 12 -1.54 4.50 -9.16
N THR A 13 -0.56 4.69 -8.29
CA THR A 13 0.55 5.63 -8.51
C THR A 13 1.85 4.99 -8.08
N THR A 14 2.94 5.46 -8.69
CA THR A 14 4.30 5.10 -8.32
C THR A 14 5.00 6.35 -7.84
N TRP A 15 5.68 6.23 -6.71
CA TRP A 15 6.48 7.30 -6.12
C TRP A 15 7.94 6.84 -6.03
N GLU A 16 8.84 7.72 -6.45
CA GLU A 16 10.28 7.51 -6.42
C GLU A 16 10.91 8.40 -5.34
N SER A 17 11.70 7.79 -4.46
CA SER A 17 12.45 8.47 -3.42
C SER A 17 13.89 8.68 -3.82
N SER A 18 14.42 9.89 -3.62
CA SER A 18 15.86 10.15 -3.73
C SER A 18 16.68 9.46 -2.64
N TRP A 19 16.04 8.89 -1.60
CA TRP A 19 16.70 8.25 -0.47
C TRP A 19 16.14 6.84 -0.19
N PRO A 20 16.99 5.88 0.23
CA PRO A 20 16.51 4.55 0.62
C PRO A 20 15.44 4.66 1.70
N THR A 21 14.29 4.05 1.45
CA THR A 21 13.09 4.12 2.28
C THR A 21 12.57 2.71 2.51
N ALA A 22 12.28 2.38 3.77
CA ALA A 22 11.63 1.13 4.13
C ALA A 22 10.15 1.41 4.46
N ILE A 23 9.26 1.32 3.46
CA ILE A 23 7.88 1.81 3.59
C ILE A 23 7.16 1.20 4.78
N ALA A 24 7.33 -0.11 5.00
CA ALA A 24 6.70 -0.81 6.11
C ALA A 24 7.07 -0.19 7.47
N GLN A 25 8.31 0.25 7.63
CA GLN A 25 8.78 0.94 8.84
C GLN A 25 8.29 2.39 8.87
N THR A 26 8.30 3.09 7.74
CA THR A 26 7.84 4.48 7.62
C THR A 26 6.36 4.63 7.99
N VAL A 27 5.51 3.69 7.57
CA VAL A 27 4.06 3.76 7.84
C VAL A 27 3.64 3.04 9.12
N ALA A 28 4.51 2.25 9.76
CA ALA A 28 4.19 1.52 10.99
C ALA A 28 3.64 2.43 12.11
N PRO A 29 4.13 3.67 12.33
CA PRO A 29 3.58 4.56 13.35
C PRO A 29 2.12 4.98 13.12
N LEU A 30 1.57 4.79 11.91
CA LEU A 30 0.19 5.15 11.58
C LEU A 30 -0.84 4.09 12.04
N GLN A 31 -0.38 2.96 12.58
CA GLN A 31 -1.27 1.91 13.12
C GLN A 31 -1.85 2.32 14.48
N ARG A 32 -3.08 1.90 14.77
CA ARG A 32 -3.76 2.10 16.07
C ARG A 32 -3.47 0.99 17.08
N GLY A 33 -2.50 0.11 16.78
CA GLY A 33 -2.07 -1.01 17.60
C GLY A 33 -1.77 -2.25 16.77
N ARG A 34 -1.17 -3.27 17.40
CA ARG A 34 -0.73 -4.50 16.71
C ARG A 34 -1.86 -5.26 15.99
N ALA A 35 -3.10 -5.13 16.47
CA ALA A 35 -4.27 -5.80 15.91
C ALA A 35 -5.11 -4.91 14.99
N ASP A 36 -4.58 -3.76 14.56
CA ASP A 36 -5.31 -2.80 13.72
C ASP A 36 -5.79 -3.48 12.42
N PRO A 37 -7.11 -3.61 12.19
CA PRO A 37 -7.62 -4.22 10.96
C PRO A 37 -7.37 -3.33 9.74
N THR A 38 -7.12 -2.03 9.95
CA THR A 38 -6.87 -1.03 8.90
C THR A 38 -5.39 -0.93 8.51
N HIS A 39 -4.52 -1.76 9.10
CA HIS A 39 -3.09 -1.83 8.79
C HIS A 39 -2.60 -3.29 8.87
N ARG A 40 -2.22 -3.90 7.76
CA ARG A 40 -1.72 -5.29 7.72
C ARG A 40 -0.44 -5.41 6.90
N LEU A 41 0.59 -5.98 7.52
CA LEU A 41 1.81 -6.39 6.81
C LEU A 41 1.56 -7.67 6.00
N VAL A 42 2.13 -7.73 4.81
CA VAL A 42 2.05 -8.90 3.90
C VAL A 42 3.42 -9.19 3.31
N GLU A 43 3.98 -10.34 3.64
CA GLU A 43 5.38 -10.71 3.31
C GLU A 43 5.60 -10.99 1.81
N SER A 44 4.56 -11.37 1.06
CA SER A 44 4.67 -11.84 -0.33
C SER A 44 4.05 -10.87 -1.36
N ALA A 45 3.90 -9.59 -1.01
CA ALA A 45 3.19 -8.65 -1.88
C ALA A 45 4.04 -8.09 -3.05
N ALA A 46 5.37 -8.20 -2.98
CA ALA A 46 6.30 -7.69 -3.98
C ALA A 46 7.32 -8.75 -4.43
N HIS A 47 7.82 -8.61 -5.66
CA HIS A 47 8.86 -9.50 -6.21
C HIS A 47 10.24 -9.27 -5.58
N SER A 48 10.42 -8.16 -4.87
CA SER A 48 11.65 -7.73 -4.21
C SER A 48 11.99 -8.50 -2.93
N GLY A 49 11.04 -9.27 -2.38
CA GLY A 49 11.16 -9.86 -1.05
C GLY A 49 10.94 -8.87 0.10
N LEU A 50 10.62 -7.60 -0.20
CA LEU A 50 10.22 -6.63 0.81
C LEU A 50 8.74 -6.78 1.17
N PRO A 51 8.35 -6.57 2.45
CA PRO A 51 6.96 -6.66 2.86
C PRO A 51 6.13 -5.52 2.27
N GLY A 52 4.91 -5.83 1.84
CA GLY A 52 3.89 -4.83 1.53
C GLY A 52 3.04 -4.49 2.75
N VAL A 53 2.27 -3.41 2.63
CA VAL A 53 1.32 -2.96 3.67
C VAL A 53 -0.05 -2.73 3.05
N TRP A 54 -1.04 -3.47 3.52
CA TRP A 54 -2.43 -3.12 3.32
C TRP A 54 -2.86 -2.05 4.31
N ARG A 55 -3.53 -1.02 3.81
CA ARG A 55 -4.18 0.00 4.63
C ARG A 55 -5.59 0.28 4.15
N THR A 56 -6.45 0.68 5.08
CA THR A 56 -7.74 1.27 4.72
C THR A 56 -7.84 2.69 5.29
N SER A 57 -8.47 3.58 4.54
CA SER A 57 -8.70 4.97 4.95
C SER A 57 -10.06 5.47 4.45
N LEU A 58 -10.46 6.63 4.96
CA LEU A 58 -11.55 7.42 4.39
C LEU A 58 -10.94 8.61 3.63
N THR A 59 -11.54 8.93 2.50
CA THR A 59 -11.28 10.15 1.72
C THR A 59 -12.60 10.91 1.57
N ASP A 60 -12.55 12.15 1.06
CA ASP A 60 -13.77 12.92 0.74
C ASP A 60 -14.66 12.20 -0.29
N ASP A 61 -14.06 11.38 -1.15
CA ASP A 61 -14.75 10.60 -2.18
C ASP A 61 -15.24 9.23 -1.68
N GLY A 62 -14.95 8.88 -0.41
CA GLY A 62 -15.41 7.65 0.24
C GLY A 62 -14.27 6.73 0.72
N PRO A 63 -14.61 5.49 1.12
CA PRO A 63 -13.64 4.54 1.66
C PRO A 63 -12.68 4.03 0.59
N VAL A 64 -11.46 3.70 1.01
CA VAL A 64 -10.41 3.15 0.14
C VAL A 64 -9.64 2.06 0.85
N SER A 65 -9.34 0.99 0.11
CA SER A 65 -8.32 0.00 0.47
C SER A 65 -7.09 0.24 -0.39
N MET A 66 -5.91 0.24 0.22
CA MET A 66 -4.63 0.52 -0.43
C MET A 66 -3.65 -0.61 -0.14
N LEU A 67 -2.89 -1.02 -1.15
CA LEU A 67 -1.72 -1.87 -1.00
C LEU A 67 -0.48 -1.08 -1.41
N LEU A 68 0.39 -0.87 -0.43
CA LEU A 68 1.71 -0.27 -0.60
C LEU A 68 2.73 -1.39 -0.78
N THR A 69 3.46 -1.37 -1.89
CA THR A 69 4.54 -2.34 -2.20
C THR A 69 5.77 -1.63 -2.70
N GLN A 70 6.94 -2.24 -2.46
CA GLN A 70 8.22 -1.74 -2.94
C GLN A 70 8.89 -2.79 -3.81
N ASP A 71 9.33 -2.39 -5.00
CA ASP A 71 10.16 -3.23 -5.86
C ASP A 71 11.65 -3.09 -5.49
N ASP A 72 12.02 -1.95 -4.91
CA ASP A 72 13.32 -1.68 -4.32
C ASP A 72 13.18 -0.60 -3.22
N VAL A 73 14.28 -0.20 -2.59
CA VAL A 73 14.27 0.78 -1.49
C VAL A 73 13.95 2.22 -1.94
N HIS A 74 13.84 2.49 -3.24
CA HIS A 74 13.55 3.80 -3.82
C HIS A 74 12.17 3.88 -4.49
N THR A 75 11.65 2.74 -4.97
CA THR A 75 10.42 2.69 -5.76
C THR A 75 9.26 2.12 -4.96
N LEU A 76 8.24 2.94 -4.73
CA LEU A 76 6.99 2.57 -4.07
C LEU A 76 5.85 2.56 -5.08
N THR A 77 5.05 1.51 -5.09
CA THR A 77 3.76 1.47 -5.80
C THR A 77 2.62 1.44 -4.80
N CYS A 78 1.67 2.37 -4.94
CA CYS A 78 0.39 2.35 -4.26
C CYS A 78 -0.70 1.89 -5.24
N ARG A 79 -1.39 0.81 -4.89
CA ARG A 79 -2.59 0.33 -5.60
C ARG A 79 -3.80 0.56 -4.72
N ALA A 80 -4.85 1.14 -5.25
CA ALA A 80 -6.03 1.52 -4.49
C ALA A 80 -7.33 0.97 -5.12
N TRP A 81 -8.29 0.64 -4.25
CA TRP A 81 -9.61 0.10 -4.59
C TRP A 81 -10.71 0.80 -3.80
N GLY A 82 -11.86 0.99 -4.43
CA GLY A 82 -13.06 1.59 -3.85
C GLY A 82 -13.29 3.06 -4.26
N PRO A 83 -14.39 3.67 -3.79
CA PRO A 83 -14.79 5.02 -4.19
C PRO A 83 -13.72 6.09 -3.96
N GLY A 84 -12.92 5.96 -2.89
CA GLY A 84 -11.82 6.86 -2.57
C GLY A 84 -10.50 6.58 -3.30
N ALA A 85 -10.44 5.59 -4.19
CA ALA A 85 -9.19 5.11 -4.78
C ALA A 85 -8.44 6.20 -5.56
N ARG A 86 -9.15 6.94 -6.41
CA ARG A 86 -8.55 8.01 -7.21
C ARG A 86 -7.96 9.10 -6.32
N ARG A 87 -8.73 9.56 -5.33
CA ARG A 87 -8.28 10.56 -4.36
C ARG A 87 -7.08 10.12 -3.52
N ALA A 88 -6.97 8.82 -3.23
CA ALA A 88 -5.89 8.29 -2.40
C ALA A 88 -4.52 8.24 -3.11
N VAL A 89 -4.50 8.25 -4.45
CA VAL A 89 -3.26 8.17 -5.24
C VAL A 89 -2.89 9.48 -5.94
N GLU A 90 -3.79 10.47 -5.88
CA GLU A 90 -3.57 11.81 -6.39
C GLU A 90 -2.92 12.66 -5.30
N ASN A 91 -1.73 13.21 -5.61
CA ASN A 91 -1.10 14.30 -4.87
C ASN A 91 -1.38 15.62 -5.60
#